data_AF-A0A7W5YBD6-F1
#
_entry.id   AF-A0A7W5YBD6-F1
#
_cell.length_a   1.000
_cell.length_b   1.000
_cell.length_c   1.000
_cell.angle_alpha   90.00
_cell.angle_beta   90.00
_cell.angle_gamma   90.00
#
_symmetry.space_group_name_H-M   'P 1'
#
loop_
_entity.id
_entity.type
_entity.pdbx_description
1 polymer ?
#
loop_
_entity_poly.entity_id
_entity_poly.type
_entity_poly.pdbx_seq_one_letter_code
_entity_poly.pdbx_strand_id
1 'polypeptide(L)'
;MKIDVSRVRLGRDEYRVLRPAVPPRHAFLHDDGWALSMHVDRAASRALADLWALATRSRRSLVHLPLRGNVAPEGVEAAEPLDLVLLHHAAQFPLSRWPAVRARLGKGRPQTARPAPLPASADYRRLHHREYRDLLRFDVAARTLFVTGGPESFVREGARLRSLVTDGPSRSLDAHFCVELDAGRASRTCSGRLHIEYVSAATLRRNWT
;
A
#
# COMPACT_ATOMS: atom_id res chain seq x y z
N MET A 1 8.59 4.10 12.91
CA MET A 1 7.48 3.17 13.21
C MET A 1 8.00 1.85 13.79
N LYS A 2 7.17 1.13 14.57
CA LYS A 2 7.46 -0.26 14.97
C LYS A 2 7.01 -1.21 13.85
N ILE A 3 7.88 -2.16 13.49
CA ILE A 3 7.59 -3.20 12.49
C ILE A 3 7.91 -4.58 13.05
N ASP A 4 7.27 -5.60 12.50
CA ASP A 4 7.69 -6.98 12.64
C ASP A 4 8.37 -7.46 11.37
N VAL A 5 9.52 -8.12 11.54
CA VAL A 5 10.30 -8.69 10.44
C VAL A 5 10.24 -10.20 10.51
N SER A 6 9.68 -10.82 9.48
CA SER A 6 9.65 -12.27 9.32
C SER A 6 10.61 -12.68 8.20
N ARG A 7 11.26 -13.83 8.36
CA ARG A 7 12.01 -14.50 7.31
C ARG A 7 11.34 -15.84 7.06
N VAL A 8 10.80 -16.01 5.85
CA VAL A 8 10.09 -17.23 5.47
C VAL A 8 10.91 -17.95 4.41
N ARG A 9 11.29 -19.19 4.71
CA ARG A 9 12.03 -20.04 3.78
C ARG A 9 11.10 -21.03 3.11
N LEU A 10 11.08 -21.03 1.77
CA LEU A 10 10.34 -21.96 0.93
C LEU A 10 11.32 -22.63 -0.05
N GLY A 11 11.68 -23.88 0.22
CA GLY A 11 12.75 -24.56 -0.51
C GLY A 11 14.07 -23.82 -0.35
N ARG A 12 14.69 -23.44 -1.48
CA ARG A 12 15.96 -22.71 -1.52
C ARG A 12 15.83 -21.19 -1.30
N ASP A 13 14.61 -20.66 -1.37
CA ASP A 13 14.38 -19.21 -1.37
C ASP A 13 13.97 -18.74 0.04
N GLU A 14 14.53 -17.61 0.47
CA GLU A 14 14.16 -16.92 1.71
C GLU A 14 13.53 -15.55 1.39
N TYR A 15 12.35 -15.30 1.95
CA TYR A 15 11.62 -14.05 1.80
C TYR A 15 11.62 -13.27 3.10
N ARG A 16 12.16 -12.05 3.06
CA ARG A 16 12.06 -11.09 4.15
C ARG A 16 10.78 -10.28 4.01
N VAL A 17 9.91 -10.36 5.01
CA VAL A 17 8.62 -9.65 5.03
C VAL A 17 8.59 -8.66 6.18
N LEU A 18 8.21 -7.41 5.89
CA LEU A 18 8.06 -6.33 6.86
C LEU A 18 6.57 -6.05 7.04
N ARG A 19 6.10 -5.97 8.27
CA ARG A 19 4.73 -5.59 8.61
C ARG A 19 4.73 -4.51 9.67
N PRO A 20 3.71 -3.63 9.73
CA PRO A 20 3.52 -2.82 10.92
C PRO A 20 3.29 -3.73 12.13
N ALA A 21 3.95 -3.45 13.26
CA ALA A 21 3.77 -4.25 14.48
C ALA A 21 2.34 -4.14 15.04
N VAL A 22 1.70 -2.99 14.77
CA VAL A 22 0.27 -2.76 15.00
C VAL A 22 -0.36 -2.41 13.66
N PRO A 23 -1.08 -3.34 13.01
CA PRO A 23 -1.81 -3.05 11.77
C PRO A 23 -2.83 -1.92 11.97
N PRO A 24 -2.99 -1.01 10.98
CA PRO A 24 -4.03 0.01 11.05
C PRO A 24 -5.41 -0.63 10.94
N ARG A 25 -6.35 -0.20 11.79
CA ARG A 25 -7.70 -0.74 11.86
C ARG A 25 -8.67 -0.10 10.87
N HIS A 26 -8.55 1.20 10.64
CA HIS A 26 -9.43 1.96 9.73
C HIS A 26 -8.73 2.15 8.38
N ALA A 27 -8.49 1.02 7.73
CA ALA A 27 -7.93 0.95 6.40
C ALA A 27 -8.65 -0.17 5.65
N PHE A 28 -9.33 0.14 4.55
CA PHE A 28 -10.06 -0.84 3.76
C PHE A 28 -9.62 -0.74 2.32
N LEU A 29 -9.11 -1.83 1.74
CA LEU A 29 -8.67 -1.91 0.35
C LEU A 29 -9.50 -2.98 -0.35
N HIS A 30 -10.08 -2.64 -1.48
CA HIS A 30 -10.87 -3.55 -2.30
C HIS A 30 -10.73 -3.22 -3.79
N ASP A 31 -11.26 -4.11 -4.62
CA ASP A 31 -11.47 -3.87 -6.04
C ASP A 31 -12.96 -3.64 -6.25
N ASP A 32 -13.34 -2.51 -6.83
CA ASP A 32 -14.75 -2.16 -7.14
C ASP A 32 -15.13 -2.49 -8.60
N GLY A 33 -14.23 -3.16 -9.33
CA GLY A 33 -14.42 -3.55 -10.73
C GLY A 33 -14.00 -2.47 -11.74
N TRP A 34 -13.91 -1.20 -11.31
CA TRP A 34 -13.46 -0.08 -12.14
C TRP A 34 -12.07 0.39 -11.72
N ALA A 35 -11.83 0.43 -10.42
CA ALA A 35 -10.61 0.85 -9.79
C ALA A 35 -10.27 -0.03 -8.57
N LEU A 36 -9.00 -0.04 -8.20
CA LEU A 36 -8.64 -0.43 -6.84
C LEU A 36 -8.94 0.77 -5.94
N SER A 37 -9.70 0.56 -4.88
CA SER A 37 -10.15 1.63 -3.98
C SER A 37 -9.68 1.33 -2.56
N MET A 38 -9.08 2.35 -1.92
CA MET A 38 -8.59 2.27 -0.56
C MET A 38 -9.11 3.43 0.28
N HIS A 39 -9.71 3.14 1.42
CA HIS A 39 -10.16 4.14 2.38
C HIS A 39 -9.24 4.12 3.59
N VAL A 40 -8.74 5.27 4.03
CA VAL A 40 -7.79 5.39 5.15
C VAL A 40 -8.11 6.55 6.08
N ASP A 41 -7.95 6.33 7.38
CA ASP A 41 -7.95 7.42 8.36
C ASP A 41 -6.57 8.05 8.55
N ARG A 42 -6.44 8.94 9.54
CA ARG A 42 -5.16 9.56 9.92
C ARG A 42 -4.06 8.56 10.30
N ALA A 43 -4.40 7.51 11.04
CA ALA A 43 -3.41 6.54 11.49
C ALA A 43 -3.00 5.60 10.34
N ALA A 44 -3.97 5.17 9.53
CA ALA A 44 -3.79 4.36 8.35
C ALA A 44 -2.99 5.07 7.26
N SER A 45 -3.31 6.33 6.94
CA SER A 45 -2.55 7.15 5.98
C SER A 45 -1.09 7.30 6.41
N ARG A 46 -0.83 7.54 7.71
CA ARG A 46 0.55 7.60 8.22
C ARG A 46 1.28 6.26 8.11
N ALA A 47 0.63 5.16 8.47
CA ALA A 47 1.21 3.83 8.35
C ALA A 47 1.52 3.46 6.90
N LEU A 48 0.60 3.78 5.97
CA LEU A 48 0.79 3.58 4.53
C LEU A 48 2.00 4.38 4.02
N ALA A 49 2.08 5.68 4.34
CA ALA A 49 3.18 6.53 3.92
C ALA A 49 4.55 6.05 4.46
N ASP A 50 4.60 5.68 5.75
CA ASP A 50 5.80 5.13 6.38
C ASP A 50 6.23 3.80 5.72
N LEU A 51 5.30 2.89 5.42
CA LEU A 51 5.59 1.61 4.74
C LEU A 51 6.01 1.82 3.27
N TRP A 52 5.42 2.79 2.59
CA TRP A 52 5.80 3.19 1.23
C TRP A 52 7.24 3.71 1.16
N ALA A 53 7.61 4.56 2.12
CA ALA A 53 8.98 5.05 2.28
C ALA A 53 9.97 3.90 2.58
N LEU A 54 9.55 2.85 3.29
CA LEU A 54 10.36 1.65 3.49
C LEU A 54 10.51 0.83 2.20
N ALA A 55 9.43 0.64 1.43
CA ALA A 55 9.47 -0.08 0.16
C ALA A 55 10.45 0.55 -0.83
N THR A 56 10.50 1.88 -0.87
CA THR A 56 11.44 2.67 -1.68
C THR A 56 12.92 2.24 -1.51
N ARG A 57 13.31 1.83 -0.29
CA ARG A 57 14.70 1.45 0.05
C ARG A 57 14.91 -0.05 0.24
N SER A 58 13.84 -0.84 0.20
CA SER A 58 13.86 -2.25 0.58
C SER A 58 13.86 -3.17 -0.64
N ARG A 59 14.97 -3.17 -1.39
CA ARG A 59 15.11 -3.91 -2.66
C ARG A 59 14.84 -5.42 -2.59
N ARG A 60 15.00 -6.03 -1.42
CA ARG A 60 14.86 -7.48 -1.19
C ARG A 60 13.86 -7.80 -0.07
N SER A 61 12.82 -6.98 0.10
CA SER A 61 11.79 -7.27 1.10
C SER A 61 10.41 -7.02 0.54
N LEU A 62 9.45 -7.81 1.04
CA LEU A 62 8.03 -7.60 0.84
C LEU A 62 7.53 -6.73 2.00
N VAL A 63 6.95 -5.58 1.71
CA VAL A 63 6.34 -4.72 2.72
C VAL A 63 4.84 -5.00 2.70
N HIS A 64 4.37 -5.75 3.69
CA HIS A 64 3.01 -6.25 3.78
C HIS A 64 2.19 -5.45 4.78
N LEU A 65 1.08 -4.92 4.31
CA LEU A 65 0.05 -4.29 5.11
C LEU A 65 -1.19 -5.22 5.13
N PRO A 66 -1.44 -5.93 6.26
CA PRO A 66 -2.56 -6.85 6.37
C PRO A 66 -3.85 -6.06 6.62
N LEU A 67 -4.77 -6.09 5.66
CA LEU A 67 -6.00 -5.30 5.67
C LEU A 67 -7.26 -6.13 5.49
N ARG A 68 -7.13 -7.39 5.05
CA ARG A 68 -8.27 -8.28 4.75
C ARG A 68 -9.25 -8.52 5.91
N GLY A 69 -8.83 -8.23 7.15
CA GLY A 69 -9.65 -8.40 8.36
C GLY A 69 -10.29 -7.10 8.83
N ASN A 70 -10.07 -6.00 8.13
CA ASN A 70 -10.69 -4.71 8.44
C ASN A 70 -12.09 -4.64 7.82
N VAL A 71 -12.96 -3.83 8.42
CA VAL A 71 -14.35 -3.66 7.99
C VAL A 71 -14.41 -2.57 6.91
N ALA A 72 -15.38 -2.66 6.00
CA ALA A 72 -15.65 -1.58 5.06
C ALA A 72 -16.21 -0.36 5.81
N PRO A 73 -15.87 0.88 5.41
CA PRO A 73 -16.62 2.05 5.83
C PRO A 73 -18.10 1.95 5.40
N GLU A 74 -19.01 2.54 6.16
CA GLU A 74 -20.42 2.66 5.76
C GLU A 74 -20.54 3.36 4.39
N GLY A 75 -21.48 2.90 3.56
CA GLY A 75 -21.71 3.43 2.21
C GLY A 75 -20.77 2.87 1.15
N VAL A 76 -19.72 2.12 1.54
CA VAL A 76 -18.94 1.32 0.62
C VAL A 76 -19.66 -0.02 0.42
N GLU A 77 -19.96 -0.37 -0.83
CA GLU A 77 -20.57 -1.65 -1.16
C GLU A 77 -19.73 -2.82 -0.64
N ALA A 78 -20.39 -3.94 -0.34
CA ALA A 78 -19.74 -5.13 0.18
C ALA A 78 -18.78 -5.74 -0.86
N ALA A 79 -17.54 -5.25 -0.88
CA ALA A 79 -16.46 -5.72 -1.73
C ALA A 79 -15.50 -6.63 -0.94
N GLU A 80 -14.82 -7.54 -1.65
CA GLU A 80 -13.87 -8.45 -1.00
C GLU A 80 -12.61 -7.69 -0.56
N PRO A 81 -12.27 -7.69 0.75
CA PRO A 81 -11.12 -6.94 1.22
C PRO A 81 -9.80 -7.64 0.83
N LEU A 82 -8.83 -6.83 0.43
CA LEU A 82 -7.50 -7.21 -0.03
C LEU A 82 -6.44 -6.78 0.99
N ASP A 83 -5.39 -7.59 1.14
CA ASP A 83 -4.12 -7.10 1.72
C ASP A 83 -3.37 -6.23 0.70
N LEU A 84 -2.39 -5.44 1.16
CA LEU A 84 -1.47 -4.71 0.29
C LEU A 84 -0.04 -5.22 0.49
N VAL A 85 0.68 -5.50 -0.59
CA VAL A 85 2.11 -5.81 -0.58
C VAL A 85 2.85 -4.88 -1.52
N LEU A 86 3.77 -4.09 -0.97
CA LEU A 86 4.69 -3.27 -1.74
C LEU A 86 6.02 -4.03 -1.90
N LEU A 87 6.54 -4.09 -3.12
CA LEU A 87 7.81 -4.74 -3.38
C LEU A 87 8.60 -4.05 -4.49
N HIS A 88 9.93 -4.15 -4.38
CA HIS A 88 10.81 -3.67 -5.43
C HIS A 88 10.87 -4.70 -6.57
N HIS A 89 10.88 -4.24 -7.84
CA HIS A 89 10.91 -5.16 -9.00
C HIS A 89 12.11 -6.13 -8.98
N ALA A 90 13.27 -5.69 -8.48
CA ALA A 90 14.47 -6.53 -8.31
C ALA A 90 14.29 -7.71 -7.32
N ALA A 91 13.23 -7.73 -6.51
CA ALA A 91 12.92 -8.88 -5.67
C ALA A 91 12.43 -10.09 -6.48
N GLN A 92 11.95 -9.88 -7.72
CA GLN A 92 11.46 -10.92 -8.64
C GLN A 92 10.54 -11.94 -7.95
N PHE A 93 9.69 -11.46 -7.05
CA PHE A 93 8.89 -12.32 -6.20
C PHE A 93 7.75 -12.98 -7.01
N PRO A 94 7.66 -14.32 -7.05
CA PRO A 94 6.57 -15.00 -7.73
C PRO A 94 5.29 -14.90 -6.88
N LEU A 95 4.30 -14.16 -7.37
CA LEU A 95 3.04 -13.89 -6.64
C LEU A 95 2.30 -15.16 -6.24
N SER A 96 2.42 -16.23 -7.03
CA SER A 96 1.85 -17.56 -6.73
C SER A 96 2.37 -18.18 -5.43
N ARG A 97 3.54 -17.75 -4.93
CA ARG A 97 4.08 -18.21 -3.64
C ARG A 97 3.53 -17.43 -2.44
N TRP A 98 2.81 -16.34 -2.68
CA TRP A 98 2.28 -15.51 -1.60
C TRP A 98 1.43 -16.26 -0.58
N PRO A 99 0.49 -17.15 -0.95
CA PRO A 99 -0.28 -17.92 0.03
C PRO A 99 0.63 -18.69 0.99
N ALA A 100 1.66 -19.35 0.46
CA ALA A 100 2.62 -20.13 1.23
C ALA A 100 3.54 -19.27 2.12
N VAL A 101 3.92 -18.07 1.66
CA VAL A 101 4.68 -17.10 2.46
C VAL A 101 3.82 -16.54 3.58
N ARG A 102 2.63 -16.04 3.24
CA ARG A 102 1.67 -15.42 4.18
C ARG A 102 1.29 -16.37 5.31
N ALA A 103 1.05 -17.64 5.00
CA ALA A 103 0.71 -18.66 6.00
C ALA A 103 1.83 -18.91 7.04
N ARG A 104 3.09 -18.58 6.73
CA ARG A 104 4.27 -18.83 7.58
C ARG A 104 4.84 -17.59 8.26
N LEU A 105 4.17 -16.44 8.18
CA LEU A 105 4.71 -15.18 8.71
C LEU A 105 4.90 -15.18 10.24
N GLY A 106 4.09 -15.94 10.97
CA GLY A 106 4.10 -15.97 12.44
C GLY A 106 3.98 -14.57 13.07
N LYS A 107 4.52 -14.41 14.28
CA LYS A 107 4.60 -13.09 14.95
C LYS A 107 5.68 -12.19 14.31
N GLY A 108 6.78 -12.77 13.84
CA GLY A 108 7.95 -12.02 13.37
C GLY A 108 8.81 -11.48 14.51
N ARG A 109 9.94 -10.85 14.17
CA ARG A 109 10.86 -10.20 15.11
C ARG A 109 10.56 -8.70 15.16
N PRO A 110 10.22 -8.13 16.33
CA PRO A 110 10.02 -6.69 16.47
C PRO A 110 11.28 -5.90 16.15
N GLN A 111 11.13 -4.84 15.37
CA GLN A 111 12.17 -3.88 15.02
C GLN A 111 11.61 -2.46 14.99
N THR A 112 12.50 -1.47 15.15
CA THR A 112 12.15 -0.06 14.94
C THR A 112 12.72 0.39 13.60
N ALA A 113 11.84 0.76 12.69
CA ALA A 113 12.22 1.34 11.41
C ALA A 113 12.13 2.87 11.48
N ARG A 114 13.05 3.54 10.77
CA ARG A 114 13.04 4.98 10.53
C ARG A 114 12.79 5.24 9.05
N PRO A 115 11.53 5.19 8.59
CA PRO A 115 11.21 5.60 7.23
C PRO A 115 11.64 7.04 7.03
N ALA A 116 12.22 7.33 5.87
CA ALA A 116 12.49 8.72 5.52
C ALA A 116 11.19 9.42 5.13
N PRO A 117 11.12 10.74 5.28
CA PRO A 117 9.99 11.51 4.75
C PRO A 117 9.81 11.26 3.26
N LEU A 118 8.56 11.10 2.84
CA LEU A 118 8.20 11.15 1.42
C LEU A 118 8.44 12.58 0.90
N PRO A 119 8.80 12.74 -0.38
CA PRO A 119 9.07 14.06 -0.95
C PRO A 119 7.80 14.94 -0.97
N ALA A 120 7.97 16.26 -0.90
CA ALA A 120 6.87 17.22 -0.98
C ALA A 120 6.22 17.26 -2.37
N SER A 121 7.02 17.03 -3.41
CA SER A 121 6.61 17.00 -4.81
C SER A 121 7.48 16.00 -5.55
N ALA A 122 6.97 15.43 -6.63
CA ALA A 122 7.77 14.65 -7.56
C ALA A 122 8.04 15.43 -8.85
N ASP A 123 9.18 15.18 -9.47
CA ASP A 123 9.46 15.69 -10.81
C ASP A 123 8.73 14.83 -11.86
N TYR A 124 7.55 15.28 -12.26
CA TYR A 124 6.74 14.61 -13.27
C TYR A 124 7.20 14.92 -14.70
N ARG A 125 8.12 15.87 -14.93
CA ARG A 125 8.58 16.25 -16.28
C ARG A 125 9.18 15.05 -17.03
N ARG A 126 9.78 14.12 -16.29
CA ARG A 126 10.41 12.93 -16.86
C ARG A 126 9.42 11.92 -17.45
N LEU A 127 8.15 11.97 -17.07
CA LEU A 127 7.12 11.02 -17.55
C LEU A 127 6.82 11.16 -19.05
N HIS A 128 7.05 12.33 -19.62
CA HIS A 128 6.80 12.58 -21.04
C HIS A 128 7.96 12.13 -21.93
N HIS A 129 9.08 11.68 -21.35
CA HIS A 129 10.16 11.07 -22.13
C HIS A 129 9.78 9.64 -22.49
N ARG A 130 9.82 9.33 -23.79
CA ARG A 130 9.48 8.00 -24.35
C ARG A 130 10.28 6.84 -23.74
N GLU A 131 11.42 7.11 -23.13
CA GLU A 131 12.30 6.11 -22.52
C GLU A 131 12.00 5.85 -21.05
N TYR A 132 11.11 6.61 -20.42
CA TYR A 132 10.82 6.46 -19.00
C TYR A 132 10.01 5.19 -18.74
N ARG A 133 10.63 4.22 -18.05
CA ARG A 133 10.07 2.87 -17.83
C ARG A 133 9.90 2.47 -16.36
N ASP A 134 10.34 3.29 -15.40
CA ASP A 134 10.13 3.00 -13.95
C ASP A 134 8.72 3.44 -13.51
N LEU A 135 7.74 2.67 -13.95
CA LEU A 135 6.34 2.83 -13.57
C LEU A 135 5.95 1.76 -12.56
N LEU A 136 4.95 2.06 -11.73
CA LEU A 136 4.37 1.04 -10.88
C LEU A 136 3.65 0.00 -11.74
N ARG A 137 3.59 -1.22 -11.23
CA ARG A 137 2.78 -2.32 -11.74
C ARG A 137 1.90 -2.83 -10.62
N PHE A 138 0.61 -2.99 -10.93
CA PHE A 138 -0.38 -3.57 -10.02
C PHE A 138 -0.75 -4.96 -10.49
N ASP A 139 -0.80 -5.91 -9.57
CA ASP A 139 -1.37 -7.24 -9.81
C ASP A 139 -2.16 -7.65 -8.57
N VAL A 140 -3.36 -8.20 -8.76
CA VAL A 140 -4.10 -8.84 -7.67
C VAL A 140 -3.89 -10.35 -7.73
N ALA A 141 -3.51 -10.95 -6.61
CA ALA A 141 -3.43 -12.40 -6.46
C ALA A 141 -3.69 -12.83 -5.01
N ALA A 142 -4.47 -13.90 -4.82
CA ALA A 142 -4.76 -14.48 -3.50
C ALA A 142 -5.27 -13.45 -2.46
N ARG A 143 -6.20 -12.59 -2.89
CA ARG A 143 -6.77 -11.48 -2.09
C ARG A 143 -5.71 -10.52 -1.57
N THR A 144 -4.80 -10.14 -2.45
CA THR A 144 -3.72 -9.21 -2.14
C THR A 144 -3.38 -8.41 -3.37
N LEU A 145 -3.39 -7.09 -3.23
CA LEU A 145 -2.86 -6.17 -4.21
C LEU A 145 -1.33 -6.11 -4.05
N PHE A 146 -0.62 -6.41 -5.13
CA PHE A 146 0.82 -6.22 -5.23
C PHE A 146 1.12 -4.94 -5.98
N VAL A 147 1.87 -4.05 -5.35
CA VAL A 147 2.43 -2.85 -5.98
C VAL A 147 3.92 -3.09 -6.17
N THR A 148 4.32 -3.28 -7.41
CA THR A 148 5.71 -3.51 -7.79
C THR A 148 6.29 -2.28 -8.47
N GLY A 149 7.46 -1.83 -8.04
CA GLY A 149 8.10 -0.63 -8.61
C GLY A 149 9.61 -0.57 -8.35
N GLY A 150 10.31 0.36 -8.99
CA GLY A 150 11.66 0.80 -8.63
C GLY A 150 11.66 2.00 -7.68
N PRO A 151 12.84 2.45 -7.21
CA PRO A 151 12.93 3.53 -6.24
C PRO A 151 12.33 4.83 -6.77
N GLU A 152 12.49 5.14 -8.05
CA GLU A 152 11.96 6.39 -8.62
C GLU A 152 10.44 6.35 -8.67
N SER A 153 9.85 5.22 -9.11
CA SER A 153 8.39 5.04 -9.12
C SER A 153 7.76 5.18 -7.72
N PHE A 154 8.38 4.58 -6.69
CA PHE A 154 7.92 4.69 -5.31
C PHE A 154 8.09 6.11 -4.77
N VAL A 155 9.21 6.79 -5.03
CA VAL A 155 9.42 8.19 -4.61
C VAL A 155 8.37 9.09 -5.26
N ARG A 156 8.12 8.92 -6.56
CA ARG A 156 7.18 9.74 -7.34
C ARG A 156 5.76 9.62 -6.81
N GLU A 157 5.23 8.40 -6.72
CA GLU A 157 3.87 8.19 -6.21
C GLU A 157 3.78 8.45 -4.69
N GLY A 158 4.89 8.32 -3.98
CA GLY A 158 5.00 8.69 -2.57
C GLY A 158 4.75 10.18 -2.31
N ALA A 159 5.03 11.07 -3.27
CA ALA A 159 4.69 12.50 -3.13
C ALA A 159 3.18 12.70 -2.97
N ARG A 160 2.36 11.92 -3.67
CA ARG A 160 0.90 11.95 -3.55
C ARG A 160 0.46 11.42 -2.19
N LEU A 161 1.06 10.33 -1.72
CA LEU A 161 0.75 9.80 -0.38
C LEU A 161 1.12 10.75 0.76
N ARG A 162 2.09 11.66 0.54
CA ARG A 162 2.42 12.69 1.52
C ARG A 162 1.25 13.65 1.74
N SER A 163 0.53 14.05 0.69
CA SER A 163 -0.61 14.97 0.83
C SER A 163 -1.77 14.34 1.60
N LEU A 164 -1.99 13.02 1.49
CA LEU A 164 -2.91 12.29 2.38
C LEU A 164 -2.61 12.51 3.85
N VAL A 165 -1.32 12.52 4.23
CA VAL A 165 -0.89 12.68 5.62
C VAL A 165 -0.91 14.13 6.08
N THR A 166 -0.50 15.06 5.22
CA THR A 166 -0.37 16.48 5.59
C THR A 166 -1.68 17.23 5.49
N ASP A 167 -2.45 16.98 4.44
CA ASP A 167 -3.59 17.82 4.08
C ASP A 167 -4.90 17.15 4.48
N GLY A 168 -4.98 15.81 4.39
CA GLY A 168 -6.17 15.03 4.74
C GLY A 168 -6.80 15.39 6.09
N PRO A 169 -6.03 15.45 7.19
CA PRO A 169 -6.56 15.81 8.51
C PRO A 169 -7.16 17.23 8.61
N SER A 170 -6.81 18.13 7.70
CA SER A 170 -7.30 19.52 7.67
C SER A 170 -8.53 19.71 6.78
N ARG A 171 -8.92 18.68 6.01
CA ARG A 171 -10.09 18.74 5.14
C ARG A 171 -11.37 18.67 5.97
N SER A 172 -12.35 19.47 5.58
CA SER A 172 -13.68 19.46 6.18
C SER A 172 -14.34 18.10 6.01
N LEU A 173 -15.25 17.74 6.92
CA LEU A 173 -15.95 16.46 6.93
C LEU A 173 -16.73 16.18 5.63
N ASP A 174 -17.18 17.24 4.95
CA ASP A 174 -17.98 17.17 3.74
C ASP A 174 -17.14 17.25 2.45
N ALA A 175 -15.82 17.38 2.56
CA ALA A 175 -14.94 17.47 1.40
C ALA A 175 -14.25 16.13 1.14
N HIS A 176 -14.62 15.49 0.03
CA HIS A 176 -13.88 14.35 -0.50
C HIS A 176 -12.41 14.73 -0.72
N PHE A 177 -11.50 13.96 -0.14
CA PHE A 177 -10.07 14.15 -0.32
C PHE A 177 -9.39 12.84 -0.64
N CYS A 178 -8.86 12.76 -1.85
CA CYS A 178 -8.26 11.55 -2.36
C CYS A 178 -6.96 11.83 -3.11
N VAL A 179 -6.22 10.76 -3.33
CA VAL A 179 -5.11 10.72 -4.27
C VAL A 179 -5.24 9.47 -5.13
N GLU A 180 -4.83 9.59 -6.38
CA GLU A 180 -4.78 8.47 -7.31
C GLU A 180 -3.32 8.11 -7.56
N LEU A 181 -3.00 6.80 -7.52
CA LEU A 181 -1.72 6.26 -7.95
C LEU A 181 -1.91 5.49 -9.25
N ASP A 182 -1.04 5.73 -10.21
CA ASP A 182 -1.12 5.09 -11.53
C ASP A 182 -0.08 3.97 -11.67
N ALA A 183 -0.56 2.79 -12.04
CA ALA A 183 0.26 1.79 -12.71
C ALA A 183 0.50 2.24 -14.15
N GLY A 184 1.74 2.09 -14.63
CA GLY A 184 2.10 2.50 -15.98
C GLY A 184 1.29 1.80 -17.07
N ARG A 185 0.79 0.59 -16.76
CA ARG A 185 -0.17 -0.15 -17.58
C ARG A 185 -1.08 -0.96 -16.67
N ALA A 186 -2.36 -0.99 -16.98
CA ALA A 186 -3.28 -1.95 -16.36
C ALA A 186 -2.78 -3.39 -16.58
N SER A 187 -2.91 -4.23 -15.56
CA SER A 187 -2.62 -5.64 -15.71
C SER A 187 -3.85 -6.39 -16.20
N ARG A 188 -3.72 -7.69 -16.43
CA ARG A 188 -4.88 -8.54 -16.73
C ARG A 188 -5.77 -8.79 -15.49
N THR A 189 -5.26 -8.51 -14.29
CA THR A 189 -5.89 -8.93 -13.04
C THR A 189 -6.45 -7.78 -12.21
N CYS A 190 -6.16 -6.53 -12.58
CA CYS A 190 -6.75 -5.35 -11.93
C CYS A 190 -6.61 -4.10 -12.79
N SER A 191 -7.37 -3.07 -12.41
CA SER A 191 -7.23 -1.73 -12.96
C SER A 191 -5.81 -1.19 -12.81
N GLY A 192 -5.41 -0.30 -13.72
CA GLY A 192 -4.14 0.40 -13.65
C GLY A 192 -4.11 1.55 -12.64
N ARG A 193 -5.11 1.67 -11.77
CA ARG A 193 -5.27 2.83 -10.88
C ARG A 193 -5.66 2.39 -9.47
N LEU A 194 -5.02 3.00 -8.48
CA LEU A 194 -5.36 2.88 -7.08
C LEU A 194 -5.84 4.24 -6.57
N HIS A 195 -7.14 4.36 -6.36
CA HIS A 195 -7.77 5.51 -5.72
C HIS A 195 -7.67 5.34 -4.19
N ILE A 196 -7.17 6.35 -3.49
CA ILE A 196 -7.00 6.33 -2.04
C ILE A 196 -7.69 7.54 -1.45
N GLU A 197 -8.75 7.29 -0.69
CA GLU A 197 -9.57 8.30 -0.04
C GLU A 197 -9.22 8.43 1.44
N TYR A 198 -9.10 9.67 1.91
CA TYR A 198 -9.01 9.98 3.33
C TYR A 198 -10.39 10.04 3.95
N VAL A 199 -10.66 9.19 4.95
CA VAL A 199 -11.92 9.15 5.69
C VAL A 199 -11.70 9.68 7.10
N SER A 200 -12.49 10.68 7.49
CA SER A 200 -12.35 11.34 8.79
C SER A 200 -12.84 10.47 9.95
N ALA A 201 -12.30 10.70 11.15
CA ALA A 201 -12.76 10.01 12.36
C ALA A 201 -14.20 10.33 12.78
N ALA A 202 -14.77 11.47 12.36
CA ALA A 202 -16.17 11.80 12.65
C ALA A 202 -17.13 11.00 11.76
N THR A 203 -16.71 10.72 10.51
CA THR A 203 -17.35 9.71 9.65
C THR A 203 -17.22 8.33 10.31
N LEU A 204 -16.05 7.97 10.86
CA LEU A 204 -15.84 6.67 11.52
C LEU A 204 -16.67 6.46 12.81
N ARG A 205 -17.01 7.49 13.59
CA ARG A 205 -17.72 7.37 14.88
C ARG A 205 -19.20 7.00 14.77
N ARG A 206 -19.82 7.15 13.60
CA ARG A 206 -21.15 6.58 13.32
C ARG A 206 -21.06 5.13 12.80
N ASN A 207 -19.84 4.66 12.49
CA ASN A 207 -19.64 3.61 11.47
C ASN A 207 -18.84 2.38 11.96
N TRP A 208 -18.39 2.32 13.22
CA TRP A 208 -17.51 1.25 13.74
C TRP A 208 -17.74 0.89 15.22
N THR A 209 -19.00 0.77 15.65
CA THR A 209 -19.36 0.09 16.94
C THR A 209 -19.65 -1.38 16.72
#